data_AF-A0A452YRC0-F1
#
_entry.id   AF-A0A452YRC0-F1
#
_cell.length_a   1.000
_cell.length_b   1.000
_cell.length_c   1.000
_cell.angle_alpha   90.00
_cell.angle_beta   90.00
_cell.angle_gamma   90.00
#
_symmetry.space_group_name_H-M   'P 1'
#
loop_
_entity.id
_entity.type
_entity.pdbx_description
1 polymer ?
#
loop_
_entity_poly.entity_id
_entity_poly.type
_entity_poly.pdbx_seq_one_letter_code
_entity_poly.pdbx_strand_id
1 'polypeptide(L)'
;GRHRWVEYADKGRYNASQVPAEWHGWLHHITDSTGDKLLEEKTKKFIREHRQNYTGQGDDLIYHSKGHALNPGQRDWTRYQPWEPKKEEAS
;
A
#
# COMPACT_ATOMS: atom_id res chain seq x y z
N GLY A 1 -2.55 9.15 28.65
CA GLY A 1 -1.72 9.80 27.63
C GLY A 1 -2.57 10.52 26.61
N ARG A 2 -2.95 11.78 26.87
CA ARG A 2 -3.60 12.67 25.88
C ARG A 2 -2.70 13.86 25.49
N HIS A 3 -1.41 13.79 25.85
CA HIS A 3 -0.46 14.89 25.65
C HIS A 3 0.25 14.84 24.29
N ARG A 4 -0.01 13.81 23.46
CA ARG A 4 0.41 13.74 22.06
C ARG A 4 -0.84 13.54 21.21
N TRP A 5 -1.03 14.39 20.22
CA TRP A 5 -2.11 14.33 19.25
C TRP A 5 -1.64 14.96 17.93
N VAL A 6 -2.41 14.76 16.87
CA VAL A 6 -2.19 15.37 15.57
C VAL A 6 -3.48 16.05 15.12
N GLU A 7 -3.36 17.25 14.57
CA GLU A 7 -4.43 17.87 13.77
C GLU A 7 -4.15 17.55 12.30
N TYR A 8 -5.10 16.87 11.64
CA TYR A 8 -4.96 16.55 10.23
C TYR A 8 -5.12 17.81 9.37
N ALA A 9 -4.33 17.90 8.31
CA ALA A 9 -4.39 19.04 7.39
C ALA A 9 -5.71 19.10 6.61
N ASP A 10 -6.23 17.94 6.16
CA ASP A 10 -7.56 17.84 5.57
C ASP A 10 -8.61 17.65 6.67
N LYS A 11 -9.42 18.69 6.89
CA LYS A 11 -10.48 18.70 7.91
C LYS A 11 -11.76 18.00 7.47
N GLY A 12 -11.94 17.77 6.17
CA GLY A 12 -13.16 17.20 5.60
C GLY A 12 -13.16 15.69 5.49
N ARG A 13 -12.00 15.09 5.18
CA ARG A 13 -11.84 13.62 5.04
C ARG A 13 -10.59 13.10 5.74
N TYR A 14 -10.47 13.38 7.04
CA TYR A 14 -9.36 12.85 7.83
C TYR A 14 -9.50 11.35 8.10
N ASN A 15 -8.37 10.65 8.14
CA ASN A 15 -8.29 9.22 8.46
C ASN A 15 -7.05 8.94 9.30
N ALA A 16 -7.18 8.04 10.28
CA ALA A 16 -6.09 7.64 11.17
C ALA A 16 -4.80 7.20 10.43
N SER A 17 -4.97 6.55 9.28
CA SER A 17 -3.87 6.06 8.45
C SER A 17 -3.11 7.14 7.67
N GLN A 18 -3.50 8.42 7.75
CA GLN A 18 -2.79 9.54 7.12
C GLN A 18 -1.52 9.96 7.88
N VAL A 19 -1.31 9.45 9.10
CA VAL A 19 -0.09 9.71 9.86
C VAL A 19 1.06 8.90 9.26
N PRO A 20 2.15 9.55 8.80
CA PRO A 20 3.26 8.84 8.19
C PRO A 20 4.08 8.09 9.26
N ALA A 21 4.89 7.13 8.82
CA ALA A 21 5.57 6.17 9.71
C ALA A 21 6.49 6.85 10.76
N GLU A 22 7.14 7.94 10.36
CA GLU A 22 8.02 8.78 11.18
C GLU A 22 7.28 9.45 12.35
N TRP A 23 6.00 9.81 12.17
CA TRP A 23 5.20 10.44 13.22
C TRP A 23 4.38 9.42 14.01
N HIS A 24 4.05 8.28 13.40
CA HIS A 24 3.24 7.22 14.02
C HIS A 24 3.87 6.70 15.32
N GLY A 25 5.19 6.44 15.33
CA GLY A 25 5.88 5.95 16.53
C GLY A 25 5.84 6.94 17.70
N TRP A 26 6.07 8.22 17.41
CA TRP A 26 6.00 9.29 18.41
C TRP A 26 4.57 9.47 18.94
N LEU A 27 3.58 9.48 18.05
CA LEU A 27 2.17 9.66 18.41
C LEU A 27 1.66 8.55 19.32
N HIS A 28 2.11 7.31 19.09
CA HIS A 28 1.69 6.12 19.84
C HIS A 28 2.60 5.77 21.04
N HIS A 29 3.47 6.68 21.49
CA HIS A 29 4.38 6.48 22.62
C HIS A 29 5.32 5.27 22.47
N ILE A 30 5.64 4.89 21.23
CA ILE A 30 6.60 3.81 20.93
C ILE A 30 8.04 4.35 21.04
N THR A 31 8.23 5.62 20.67
CA THR A 31 9.52 6.33 20.73
C THR A 31 9.31 7.78 21.15
N ASP A 32 10.36 8.39 21.70
CA ASP A 32 10.41 9.83 22.01
C ASP A 32 11.07 10.66 20.90
N SER A 33 11.66 10.01 19.89
CA SER A 33 12.16 10.69 18.69
C SER A 33 10.99 11.27 17.89
N THR A 34 11.06 12.56 17.54
CA THR A 34 10.07 13.22 16.69
C THR A 34 10.22 12.79 15.23
N GLY A 35 9.17 13.02 14.43
CA GLY A 35 9.18 12.62 13.01
C GLY A 35 10.28 13.27 12.19
N ASP A 36 10.62 14.53 12.47
CA ASP A 36 11.67 15.27 11.75
C ASP A 36 13.04 14.59 11.87
N LYS A 37 13.40 14.15 13.09
CA LYS A 37 14.65 13.42 13.34
C LYS A 37 14.70 12.11 12.55
N LEU A 38 13.60 11.37 12.52
CA LEU A 38 13.51 10.13 11.76
C LEU A 38 13.51 10.37 10.25
N LEU A 39 12.99 11.51 9.79
CA LEU A 39 13.00 11.90 8.38
C LEU A 39 14.42 12.18 7.89
N GLU A 40 15.23 12.87 8.69
CA GLU A 40 16.66 13.10 8.41
C GLU A 40 17.44 11.77 8.29
N GLU A 41 17.04 10.75 9.06
CA GLU A 41 17.63 9.42 9.01
C GLU A 41 17.16 8.54 7.83
N LYS A 42 16.09 8.93 7.09
CA LYS A 42 15.54 8.19 5.94
C LYS A 42 16.48 8.24 4.72
N THR A 43 17.59 7.53 4.80
CA THR A 43 18.63 7.48 3.76
C THR A 43 18.48 6.30 2.80
N LYS A 44 17.54 5.38 3.04
CA LYS A 44 17.47 4.10 2.31
C LYS A 44 16.63 4.23 1.03
N LYS A 45 17.24 3.87 -0.10
CA LYS A 45 16.65 3.96 -1.46
C LYS A 45 15.33 3.21 -1.66
N PHE A 46 15.03 2.21 -0.83
CA PHE A 46 13.81 1.40 -0.96
C PHE A 46 12.62 1.98 -0.18
N ILE A 47 12.82 3.03 0.61
CA ILE A 47 11.72 3.67 1.35
C ILE A 47 10.78 4.33 0.35
N ARG A 48 9.48 4.03 0.48
CA ARG A 48 8.44 4.62 -0.34
C ARG A 48 7.77 5.77 0.40
N GLU A 49 7.25 6.73 -0.35
CA GLU A 49 6.40 7.77 0.19
C GLU A 49 5.17 7.18 0.88
N HIS A 50 4.75 7.85 1.95
CA HIS A 50 3.57 7.45 2.69
C HIS A 50 2.31 7.54 1.81
N ARG A 51 1.46 6.53 1.90
CA ARG A 51 0.13 6.52 1.31
C ARG A 51 -0.85 6.06 2.37
N GLN A 52 -1.93 6.83 2.56
CA GLN A 52 -3.03 6.46 3.43
C GLN A 52 -3.70 5.16 2.97
N ASN A 53 -4.52 4.55 3.83
CA ASN A 53 -5.31 3.40 3.43
C ASN A 53 -6.49 3.82 2.54
N TYR A 54 -6.53 3.29 1.32
CA TYR A 54 -7.59 3.52 0.32
C TYR A 54 -8.67 2.43 0.31
N THR A 55 -8.71 1.53 1.30
CA THR A 55 -9.73 0.49 1.38
C THR A 55 -11.14 1.10 1.25
N GLY A 56 -11.94 0.57 0.32
CA GLY A 56 -13.28 1.06 0.02
C GLY A 56 -13.34 2.29 -0.91
N GLN A 57 -12.22 2.81 -1.41
CA GLN A 57 -12.18 3.94 -2.34
C GLN A 57 -11.99 3.51 -3.81
N GLY A 58 -12.84 2.58 -4.28
CA GLY A 58 -12.83 2.09 -5.66
C GLY A 58 -11.76 1.03 -5.95
N ASP A 59 -12.01 0.22 -6.99
CA ASP A 59 -11.21 -0.97 -7.29
C ASP A 59 -9.78 -0.65 -7.75
N ASP A 60 -9.55 0.52 -8.35
CA ASP A 60 -8.22 0.92 -8.85
C ASP A 60 -7.24 1.33 -7.75
N LEU A 61 -7.74 1.78 -6.59
CA LEU A 61 -6.92 2.26 -5.48
C LEU A 61 -6.63 1.19 -4.42
N ILE A 62 -7.43 0.12 -4.39
CA ILE A 62 -7.27 -0.97 -3.43
C ILE A 62 -6.28 -2.02 -3.94
N TYR A 63 -5.69 -2.74 -3.00
CA TYR A 63 -4.80 -3.84 -3.34
C TYR A 63 -5.59 -5.08 -3.75
N HIS A 64 -5.34 -5.56 -4.97
CA HIS A 64 -5.83 -6.85 -5.46
C HIS A 64 -4.71 -7.89 -5.44
N SER A 65 -5.01 -9.10 -4.95
CA SER A 65 -4.05 -10.20 -5.00
C SER A 65 -3.75 -10.60 -6.46
N LYS A 66 -2.63 -11.29 -6.69
CA LYS A 66 -2.19 -11.64 -8.05
C LYS A 66 -3.19 -12.52 -8.82
N GLY A 67 -4.06 -13.27 -8.15
CA GLY A 67 -5.08 -14.10 -8.80
C GLY A 67 -6.47 -13.48 -8.84
N HIS A 68 -6.66 -12.28 -8.27
CA HIS A 68 -7.96 -11.63 -8.19
C HIS A 68 -8.44 -11.18 -9.58
N ALA A 69 -9.74 -11.36 -9.87
CA ALA A 69 -10.30 -11.08 -11.19
C ALA A 69 -10.23 -9.59 -11.61
N LEU A 70 -10.24 -8.68 -10.63
CA LEU A 70 -10.08 -7.23 -10.87
C LEU A 70 -8.62 -6.79 -10.96
N ASN A 71 -7.65 -7.70 -10.78
CA ASN A 71 -6.24 -7.37 -10.98
C ASN A 71 -5.94 -7.34 -12.48
N PRO A 72 -5.51 -6.21 -13.07
CA PRO A 72 -5.20 -6.13 -14.50
C PRO A 72 -4.06 -7.09 -14.92
N GLY A 73 -3.20 -7.49 -13.97
CA GLY A 73 -2.14 -8.47 -14.17
C GLY A 73 -2.48 -9.83 -13.56
N GLN A 74 -3.72 -10.33 -13.74
CA GLN A 74 -4.16 -11.60 -13.18
C GLN A 74 -3.18 -12.71 -13.58
N ARG A 75 -2.51 -13.26 -12.58
CA ARG A 75 -1.47 -14.27 -12.70
C ARG A 75 -2.10 -15.64 -12.83
N ASP A 76 -1.68 -16.36 -13.86
CA ASP A 76 -1.84 -17.80 -13.94
C ASP A 76 -0.80 -18.52 -13.06
N TRP A 77 -1.27 -19.48 -12.28
CA TRP A 77 -0.47 -20.32 -11.38
C TRP A 77 -0.22 -21.72 -11.95
N THR A 78 -0.68 -22.00 -13.18
CA THR A 78 -0.42 -23.26 -13.87
C THR A 78 1.09 -23.52 -13.90
N ARG A 79 1.50 -24.67 -13.35
CA ARG A 79 2.92 -25.04 -13.17
C ARG A 79 3.52 -25.76 -14.38
N TYR A 80 2.69 -26.12 -15.33
CA TYR A 80 3.06 -26.84 -16.54
C TYR A 80 2.50 -26.08 -17.74
N GLN A 81 3.04 -26.37 -18.92
CA GLN A 81 2.48 -25.87 -20.17
C GLN A 81 1.67 -27.02 -20.79
N PRO A 82 0.34 -26.89 -20.96
CA PRO A 82 -0.45 -27.91 -21.63
C PRO A 82 0.00 -28.01 -23.10
N TRP A 83 -0.11 -29.19 -23.68
CA TRP A 83 0.09 -29.35 -25.11
C TRP A 83 -1.06 -28.70 -25.87
N GLU A 84 -0.76 -27.78 -26.79
CA GLU A 84 -1.75 -27.16 -27.67
C GLU A 84 -1.73 -27.83 -29.05
N PRO A 85 -2.82 -28.51 -29.48
CA PRO A 85 -2.89 -29.09 -30.82
C PRO A 85 -2.86 -28.00 -31.89
N LYS A 86 -2.09 -28.22 -32.96
CA LYS A 86 -2.22 -27.43 -34.19
C LYS A 86 -3.57 -27.79 -34.82
N LYS A 87 -4.45 -26.81 -34.98
CA LYS A 87 -5.66 -26.97 -35.81
C LYS A 87 -5.18 -27.14 -37.26
N GLU A 88 -5.32 -28.32 -37.82
CA GLU A 88 -5.23 -28.49 -39.27
C GLU A 88 -6.48 -27.85 -39.88
N GLU A 89 -6.28 -26.82 -40.71
CA GLU A 89 -7.35 -26.23 -41.51
C GLU A 89 -7.85 -27.30 -42.48
N ALA A 90 -9.06 -27.81 -42.25
CA ALA A 90 -9.73 -28.69 -43.19
C ALA A 90 -9.94 -27.91 -44.51
N SER A 91 -9.14 -28.26 -45.53
CA SER A 91 -9.32 -27.80 -46.92
C SER A 91 -10.43 -28.56 -47.62
#